data_AF-A0A1J8QM03-F1
#
_entry.id   AF-A0A1J8QM03-F1
#
_cell.length_a   1.000
_cell.length_b   1.000
_cell.length_c   1.000
_cell.angle_alpha   90.00
_cell.angle_beta   90.00
_cell.angle_gamma   90.00
#
_symmetry.space_group_name_H-M   'P 1'
#
loop_
_entity.id
_entity.type
_entity.pdbx_description
1 polymer ?
#
loop_
_entity_poly.entity_id
_entity_poly.type
_entity_poly.pdbx_seq_one_letter_code
_entity_poly.pdbx_strand_id
1 'polypeptide(L)'
;MSVVYGYEPSPRDDPLVQVITKAVELGIAVMTPERSIILKTFPFLLKLPDWCWGSSIKRDAQASTHYMNEMKNLPFQYAKQHMADLFLGQSSMVAENLKRIEKQDEVSKPMLETALKSAATTAMIGK
;
A
#
# COMPACT_ATOMS: atom_id res chain seq x y z
N MET A 1 -3.49 -10.83 -7.35
CA MET A 1 -2.42 -9.86 -7.69
C MET A 1 -1.99 -9.93 -9.16
N SER A 2 -2.17 -11.08 -9.83
CA SER A 2 -1.79 -11.32 -11.23
C SER A 2 -2.33 -10.28 -12.22
N VAL A 3 -3.64 -10.02 -12.23
CA VAL A 3 -4.25 -9.05 -13.16
C VAL A 3 -3.79 -7.60 -12.91
N VAL A 4 -3.62 -7.22 -11.63
CA VAL A 4 -3.32 -5.82 -11.26
C VAL A 4 -1.85 -5.50 -11.47
N TYR A 5 -0.96 -6.34 -10.93
CA TYR A 5 0.49 -6.09 -10.88
C TYR A 5 1.32 -7.03 -11.76
N GLY A 6 0.73 -8.06 -12.36
CA GLY A 6 1.49 -9.10 -13.07
C GLY A 6 2.23 -10.04 -12.11
N TYR A 7 1.81 -10.07 -10.85
CA TYR A 7 2.43 -10.88 -9.80
C TYR A 7 1.59 -12.12 -9.52
N GLU A 8 2.19 -13.29 -9.70
CA GLU A 8 1.58 -14.57 -9.32
C GLU A 8 2.10 -14.98 -7.93
N PRO A 9 1.25 -14.92 -6.88
CA PRO A 9 1.69 -15.25 -5.53
C PRO A 9 2.08 -16.73 -5.39
N SER A 10 3.13 -16.99 -4.62
CA SER A 10 3.47 -18.34 -4.19
C SER A 10 2.33 -18.96 -3.38
N PRO A 11 2.05 -20.27 -3.54
CA PRO A 11 0.99 -20.95 -2.78
C PRO A 11 1.25 -20.99 -1.27
N ARG A 12 2.51 -20.79 -0.83
CA ARG A 12 2.89 -20.74 0.58
C ARG A 12 3.92 -19.65 0.83
N ASP A 13 3.77 -18.98 1.96
CA ASP A 13 4.74 -18.01 2.52
C ASP A 13 5.20 -16.94 1.52
N ASP A 14 4.26 -16.43 0.73
CA ASP A 14 4.54 -15.36 -0.21
C ASP A 14 4.81 -14.04 0.53
N PRO A 15 5.98 -13.41 0.34
CA PRO A 15 6.37 -12.23 1.11
C PRO A 15 5.48 -11.02 0.82
N LEU A 16 5.00 -10.86 -0.42
CA LEU A 16 4.11 -9.74 -0.76
C LEU A 16 2.72 -9.95 -0.16
N VAL A 17 2.20 -11.18 -0.20
CA VAL A 17 0.93 -11.52 0.48
C VAL A 17 1.04 -11.31 1.98
N GLN A 18 2.14 -11.73 2.62
CA GLN A 18 2.35 -11.52 4.05
C GLN A 18 2.32 -10.04 4.44
N VAL A 19 2.96 -9.16 3.64
CA VAL A 19 2.92 -7.71 3.85
C VAL A 19 1.48 -7.18 3.76
N ILE A 20 0.72 -7.60 2.73
CA ILE A 20 -0.68 -7.20 2.55
C ILE A 20 -1.53 -7.67 3.73
N THR A 21 -1.41 -8.93 4.13
CA THR A 21 -2.13 -9.49 5.27
C THR A 21 -1.82 -8.71 6.55
N LYS A 22 -0.54 -8.44 6.84
CA LYS A 22 -0.14 -7.66 8.02
C LYS A 22 -0.66 -6.23 7.99
N ALA A 23 -0.66 -5.59 6.82
CA ALA A 23 -1.20 -4.24 6.66
C ALA A 23 -2.71 -4.20 6.94
N VAL A 24 -3.46 -5.17 6.44
CA VAL A 24 -4.92 -5.27 6.66
C VAL A 24 -5.21 -5.58 8.14
N GLU A 25 -4.52 -6.55 8.73
CA GLU A 25 -4.68 -6.91 10.15
C GLU A 25 -4.43 -5.70 11.07
N LEU A 26 -3.31 -5.00 10.89
CA LEU A 26 -2.97 -3.82 11.69
C LEU A 26 -3.90 -2.65 11.40
N GLY A 27 -4.30 -2.46 10.14
CA GLY A 27 -5.26 -1.43 9.74
C GLY A 27 -6.59 -1.60 10.47
N ILE A 28 -7.18 -2.80 10.42
CA ILE A 28 -8.44 -3.11 11.11
C ILE A 28 -8.29 -2.93 12.63
N ALA A 29 -7.19 -3.38 13.22
CA ALA A 29 -6.95 -3.27 14.66
C ALA A 29 -6.81 -1.81 15.16
N VAL A 30 -6.34 -0.90 14.31
CA VAL A 30 -6.15 0.53 14.67
C VAL A 30 -7.37 1.38 14.33
N MET A 31 -8.13 1.03 13.29
CA MET A 31 -9.29 1.78 12.80
C MET A 31 -10.60 1.52 13.58
N THR A 32 -10.50 1.30 14.90
CA THR A 32 -11.70 1.06 15.72
C THR A 32 -12.38 2.38 16.12
N PRO A 33 -13.72 2.40 16.28
CA PRO A 33 -14.46 3.58 16.72
C PRO A 33 -13.95 4.13 18.05
N GLU A 34 -13.59 3.27 19.00
CA GLU A 34 -13.11 3.65 20.33
C GLU A 34 -11.80 4.44 20.23
N ARG A 35 -10.84 3.93 19.43
CA ARG A 35 -9.56 4.60 19.18
C ARG A 35 -9.78 5.95 18.49
N SER A 36 -10.72 6.02 17.53
CA SER A 36 -11.08 7.26 16.84
C SER A 36 -11.64 8.32 17.80
N ILE A 37 -12.58 7.95 18.68
CA ILE A 37 -13.17 8.87 19.67
C ILE A 37 -12.10 9.40 20.63
N ILE A 38 -11.22 8.52 21.12
CA ILE A 38 -10.12 8.90 22.02
C ILE A 38 -9.17 9.89 21.34
N LEU A 39 -8.75 9.61 20.10
CA LEU A 39 -7.84 10.48 19.34
C LEU A 39 -8.47 11.82 18.98
N LYS A 40 -9.78 11.83 18.69
CA LYS A 40 -10.53 13.07 18.43
C LYS A 40 -10.67 13.93 19.68
N THR A 41 -10.81 13.30 20.85
CA THR A 41 -10.95 14.00 22.13
C THR A 41 -9.58 14.47 22.67
N PHE A 42 -8.55 13.65 22.49
CA PHE A 42 -7.21 13.86 23.04
C PHE A 42 -6.13 13.76 21.94
N PRO A 43 -6.04 14.75 21.04
CA PRO A 43 -5.12 14.71 19.90
C PRO A 43 -3.64 14.72 20.31
N PHE A 44 -3.32 15.17 21.53
CA PHE A 44 -1.95 15.19 22.04
C PHE A 44 -1.37 13.78 22.23
N LEU A 45 -2.21 12.73 22.29
CA LEU A 45 -1.76 11.34 22.42
C LEU A 45 -0.86 10.89 21.25
N LEU A 46 -1.03 11.47 20.05
CA LEU A 46 -0.16 11.20 18.89
C LEU A 46 1.21 11.88 18.99
N LYS A 47 1.33 12.91 19.84
CA LYS A 47 2.57 13.68 20.05
C LYS A 47 3.37 13.20 21.26
N LEU A 48 2.89 12.18 21.97
CA LEU A 48 3.59 11.64 23.12
C LEU A 48 4.96 11.09 22.73
N PRO A 49 5.99 11.29 23.57
CA PRO A 49 7.26 10.58 23.42
C PRO A 49 7.06 9.06 23.49
N ASP A 50 7.88 8.30 22.77
CA ASP A 50 7.70 6.85 22.66
C ASP A 50 7.87 6.11 24.00
N TRP A 51 8.62 6.70 24.93
CA TRP A 51 8.86 6.18 26.28
C TRP A 51 7.68 6.39 27.25
N CYS A 52 6.67 7.19 26.89
CA CYS A 52 5.57 7.53 27.78
C CYS A 52 4.54 6.39 27.90
N TRP A 53 4.01 6.15 29.10
CA TRP A 53 2.90 5.24 29.33
C TRP A 53 1.65 5.76 28.60
N GLY A 54 1.13 4.97 27.65
CA GLY A 54 0.08 5.42 26.71
C GLY A 54 0.55 5.69 25.28
N SER A 55 1.85 5.52 24.98
CA SER A 55 2.39 5.60 23.60
C SER A 55 1.99 4.43 22.70
N SER A 56 1.24 3.43 23.19
CA SER A 56 0.83 2.26 22.41
C SER A 56 -0.03 2.63 21.22
N ILE A 57 -0.99 3.56 21.36
CA ILE A 57 -1.84 4.01 20.24
C ILE A 57 -1.00 4.64 19.13
N LYS A 58 -0.01 5.46 19.51
CA LYS A 58 0.94 6.07 18.56
C LYS A 58 1.79 5.01 17.87
N ARG A 59 2.34 4.05 18.63
CA ARG A 59 3.16 2.95 18.10
C ARG A 59 2.37 2.05 17.14
N ASP A 60 1.14 1.69 17.51
CA ASP A 60 0.26 0.90 16.66
C ASP A 60 -0.08 1.67 15.36
N ALA A 61 -0.36 2.97 15.45
CA ALA A 61 -0.61 3.81 14.28
C ALA A 61 0.62 3.92 13.37
N GLN A 62 1.82 4.05 13.94
CA GLN A 62 3.08 4.05 13.19
C GLN A 62 3.32 2.71 12.49
N ALA A 63 3.13 1.60 13.19
CA ALA A 63 3.26 0.26 12.61
C ALA A 63 2.25 0.05 11.48
N SER A 64 0.97 0.38 11.70
CA SER A 64 -0.07 0.32 10.66
C SER A 64 0.28 1.17 9.45
N THR A 65 0.76 2.41 9.66
CA THR A 65 1.20 3.30 8.57
C THR A 65 2.36 2.71 7.79
N HIS A 66 3.35 2.11 8.47
CA HIS A 66 4.48 1.47 7.84
C HIS A 66 4.03 0.32 6.92
N TYR A 67 3.26 -0.64 7.44
CA TYR A 67 2.78 -1.76 6.63
C TYR A 67 1.82 -1.34 5.51
N MET A 68 0.99 -0.32 5.73
CA MET A 68 0.12 0.25 4.69
C MET A 68 0.93 0.85 3.54
N ASN A 69 2.05 1.51 3.86
CA ASN A 69 2.97 2.02 2.85
C ASN A 69 3.63 0.87 2.08
N GLU A 70 4.12 -0.16 2.78
CA GLU A 70 4.72 -1.34 2.14
C GLU A 70 3.72 -2.05 1.21
N MET A 71 2.48 -2.23 1.66
CA MET A 71 1.39 -2.81 0.88
C MET A 71 1.12 -2.04 -0.43
N LYS A 72 1.25 -0.70 -0.41
CA LYS A 72 1.09 0.15 -1.60
C LYS A 72 2.34 0.13 -2.49
N ASN A 73 3.51 0.14 -1.86
CA ASN A 73 4.79 0.41 -2.53
C ASN A 73 5.36 -0.85 -3.18
N LEU A 74 5.44 -1.96 -2.45
CA LEU A 74 6.15 -3.15 -2.91
C LEU A 74 5.53 -3.78 -4.17
N PRO A 75 4.19 -4.00 -4.26
CA PRO A 75 3.61 -4.58 -5.48
C PRO A 75 3.74 -3.64 -6.69
N PHE A 76 3.67 -2.33 -6.47
CA PHE A 76 3.82 -1.35 -7.53
C PHE A 76 5.27 -1.29 -8.04
N GLN A 77 6.24 -1.34 -7.13
CA GLN A 77 7.65 -1.40 -7.49
C GLN A 77 8.00 -2.70 -8.21
N TYR A 78 7.46 -3.84 -7.76
CA TYR A 78 7.58 -5.11 -8.47
C TYR A 78 7.12 -4.99 -9.93
N ALA A 79 5.92 -4.45 -10.14
CA ALA A 79 5.34 -4.28 -11.49
C ALA A 79 6.19 -3.33 -12.36
N LYS A 80 6.78 -2.29 -11.77
CA LYS A 80 7.66 -1.35 -12.49
C LYS A 80 9.00 -2.01 -12.87
N GLN A 81 9.58 -2.83 -11.99
CA GLN A 81 10.84 -3.54 -12.24
C GLN A 81 10.69 -4.65 -13.30
N HIS A 82 9.58 -5.40 -13.25
CA HIS A 82 9.31 -6.51 -14.17
C HIS A 82 8.49 -6.08 -15.39
N MET A 83 8.33 -4.78 -15.61
CA MET A 83 7.57 -4.24 -16.74
C MET A 83 8.11 -4.78 -18.07
N ALA A 84 9.44 -4.87 -18.20
CA ALA A 84 10.14 -5.43 -19.36
C ALA A 84 9.74 -6.89 -19.65
N ASP A 85 9.69 -7.73 -18.61
CA ASP A 85 9.38 -9.16 -18.71
C ASP A 85 7.87 -9.41 -18.91
N LEU A 86 7.03 -8.57 -18.30
CA LEU A 86 5.57 -8.59 -18.49
C LEU A 86 5.16 -8.24 -19.93
N PHE A 87 6.04 -7.65 -20.74
CA PHE A 87 5.79 -7.43 -22.16
C PHE A 87 5.82 -8.71 -23.01
N LEU A 88 6.44 -9.80 -22.51
CA LEU A 88 6.62 -11.03 -23.28
C LEU A 88 5.44 -12.01 -23.24
N GLY A 89 4.31 -11.64 -22.60
CA GLY A 89 3.08 -12.43 -22.69
C GLY A 89 2.05 -12.28 -21.57
N GLN A 90 2.31 -11.49 -20.53
CA GLN A 90 1.40 -11.34 -19.39
C GLN A 90 1.27 -9.85 -19.04
N SER A 91 0.40 -9.13 -19.76
CA SER A 91 0.15 -7.72 -19.47
C SER A 91 -0.65 -7.56 -18.18
N SER A 92 -0.22 -6.64 -17.33
CA SER A 92 -0.92 -6.26 -16.11
C SER A 92 -1.48 -4.86 -16.22
N MET A 93 -2.52 -4.56 -15.43
CA MET A 93 -3.13 -3.23 -15.41
C MET A 93 -2.09 -2.13 -15.13
N VAL A 94 -1.17 -2.35 -14.18
CA VAL A 94 -0.12 -1.37 -13.85
C VAL A 94 0.88 -1.23 -15.00
N ALA A 95 1.37 -2.34 -15.58
CA ALA A 95 2.34 -2.28 -16.68
C ALA A 95 1.78 -1.56 -17.92
N GLU A 96 0.52 -1.85 -18.28
CA GLU A 96 -0.14 -1.19 -19.40
C GLU A 96 -0.33 0.32 -19.19
N ASN A 97 -0.73 0.72 -17.97
CA ASN A 97 -0.93 2.13 -17.67
C ASN A 97 0.40 2.89 -17.53
N LEU A 98 1.45 2.27 -16.98
CA LEU A 98 2.80 2.87 -16.95
C LEU A 98 3.29 3.17 -18.38
N LYS A 99 3.08 2.27 -19.33
CA LYS A 99 3.42 2.51 -20.76
C LYS A 99 2.65 3.68 -21.36
N ARG A 100 1.39 3.90 -20.94
CA ARG A 100 0.60 5.05 -21.38
C ARG A 100 1.12 6.35 -20.74
N ILE A 101 1.52 6.30 -19.47
CA ILE A 101 2.07 7.44 -18.73
C ILE A 101 3.43 7.87 -19.30
N GLU A 102 4.27 6.94 -19.73
CA GLU A 102 5.57 7.27 -20.36
C GLU A 102 5.43 8.18 -21.59
N LYS A 103 4.30 8.11 -22.30
CA LYS A 103 3.98 8.92 -23.48
C LYS A 103 3.40 10.30 -23.16
N GLN A 104 3.09 10.59 -21.89
CA GLN A 104 2.52 11.86 -21.46
C GLN A 104 3.61 12.89 -21.15
N ASP A 105 3.21 14.16 -20.98
CA ASP A 105 4.11 15.24 -20.59
C ASP A 105 4.76 14.98 -19.22
N GLU A 106 6.04 15.32 -19.09
CA GLU A 106 6.84 15.13 -17.85
C GLU A 106 6.18 15.75 -16.60
N VAL A 107 5.47 16.87 -16.77
CA VAL A 107 4.74 17.55 -15.68
C VAL A 107 3.59 16.68 -15.13
N SER A 108 2.95 15.90 -16.00
CA SER A 108 1.76 15.10 -15.67
C SER A 108 2.10 13.70 -15.16
N LYS A 109 3.26 13.16 -15.53
CA LYS A 109 3.72 11.82 -15.13
C LYS A 109 3.64 11.54 -13.63
N PRO A 110 4.17 12.38 -12.72
CA PRO A 110 4.16 12.06 -11.28
C PRO A 110 2.74 11.99 -10.70
N MET A 111 1.84 12.86 -11.17
CA MET A 111 0.44 12.84 -10.78
C MET A 111 -0.26 11.55 -11.25
N LEU A 112 -0.05 11.17 -12.52
CA LEU A 112 -0.64 9.96 -13.09
C LEU A 112 -0.09 8.68 -12.46
N GLU A 113 1.21 8.60 -12.18
CA GLU A 113 1.80 7.46 -11.47
C GLU A 113 1.20 7.32 -10.06
N THR A 114 1.03 8.44 -9.35
CA THR A 114 0.43 8.46 -8.01
C THR A 114 -1.03 8.01 -8.04
N ALA A 115 -1.80 8.47 -9.02
CA ALA A 115 -3.19 8.08 -9.22
C ALA A 115 -3.29 6.58 -9.57
N LEU A 116 -2.48 6.09 -10.49
CA LEU A 116 -2.42 4.68 -10.88
C LEU A 116 -2.08 3.79 -9.69
N LYS A 117 -1.06 4.15 -8.91
CA LYS A 117 -0.66 3.41 -7.71
C LYS A 117 -1.80 3.31 -6.70
N SER A 118 -2.55 4.40 -6.52
CA SER A 118 -3.69 4.43 -5.60
C SER A 118 -4.85 3.58 -6.12
N ALA A 119 -5.20 3.69 -7.41
CA ALA A 119 -6.23 2.87 -8.05
C ALA A 119 -5.90 1.36 -8.00
N ALA A 120 -4.65 0.98 -8.28
CA ALA A 120 -4.18 -0.40 -8.21
C ALA A 120 -4.28 -0.98 -6.79
N THR A 121 -3.94 -0.17 -5.78
CA THR A 121 -4.04 -0.56 -4.37
C THR A 121 -5.50 -0.81 -3.98
N THR A 122 -6.41 0.08 -4.36
CA THR A 122 -7.85 -0.11 -4.12
C THR A 122 -8.39 -1.36 -4.80
N ALA A 123 -8.01 -1.61 -6.06
CA ALA A 123 -8.43 -2.79 -6.81
C ALA A 123 -7.91 -4.11 -6.20
N MET A 124 -6.78 -4.07 -5.48
CA MET A 124 -6.24 -5.22 -4.76
C MET A 124 -7.01 -5.52 -3.48
N ILE A 125 -7.41 -4.48 -2.73
CA ILE A 125 -8.14 -4.62 -1.45
C ILE A 125 -9.62 -4.97 -1.67
N GLY A 126 -10.23 -4.47 -2.75
CA GLY A 126 -11.66 -4.66 -3.04
C GLY A 126 -12.06 -6.03 -3.59
N LYS A 127 -11.18 -7.04 -3.54
CA LYS A 127 -11.47 -8.43 -3.93
C LYS A 127 -11.58 -9.31 -2.70
#